data_AF-A0AAD6XTR7-F1
#
_entry.id   AF-A0AAD6XTR7-F1
#
_cell.length_a   1.000
_cell.length_b   1.000
_cell.length_c   1.000
_cell.angle_alpha   90.00
_cell.angle_beta   90.00
_cell.angle_gamma   90.00
#
_symmetry.space_group_name_H-M   'P 1'
#
loop_
_entity.id
_entity.type
_entity.pdbx_description
1 polymer ?
#
loop_
_entity_poly.entity_id
_entity_poly.type
_entity_poly.pdbx_seq_one_letter_code
_entity_poly.pdbx_strand_id
1 'polypeptide(L)'
;MSDDLTASAAGPSSSAPRKSYSITVPPRMYTVPLGAALLGAVVGVSRGTRLASLRFLAENAHRTPTTQKGWYYYHKTKNYRVILGGLRGAVRDGGYLATITLGWVALETGLEAVGWGAVAMTGAGLGTAGMFCVLCEWISRSGWC
;
A
#
# COMPACT_ATOMS: atom_id res chain seq x y z
N MET A 1 40.46 -58.70 -9.93
CA MET A 1 41.39 -57.61 -10.21
C MET A 1 40.94 -57.01 -11.53
N SER A 2 39.91 -56.15 -11.59
CA SER A 2 39.79 -54.86 -10.86
C SER A 2 41.01 -54.01 -11.24
N ASP A 3 40.94 -52.92 -12.00
CA ASP A 3 40.04 -51.78 -11.86
C ASP A 3 39.93 -50.97 -13.18
N ASP A 4 38.75 -50.92 -13.80
CA ASP A 4 38.40 -49.88 -14.79
C ASP A 4 37.62 -48.78 -14.05
N LEU A 5 38.33 -48.05 -13.19
CA LEU A 5 37.84 -46.84 -12.56
C LEU A 5 38.49 -45.64 -13.22
N THR A 6 37.63 -44.67 -13.57
CA THR A 6 37.94 -43.26 -13.85
C THR A 6 38.65 -43.01 -15.19
N ALA A 7 38.16 -42.15 -16.08
CA ALA A 7 37.44 -40.92 -15.85
C ALA A 7 36.44 -40.69 -16.98
N SER A 8 35.16 -40.56 -16.60
CA SER A 8 34.19 -39.83 -17.40
C SER A 8 34.78 -38.44 -17.63
N ALA A 9 35.17 -38.18 -18.87
CA ALA A 9 35.76 -36.92 -19.29
C ALA A 9 34.85 -35.78 -18.84
N ALA A 10 35.36 -34.96 -17.93
CA ALA A 10 34.76 -33.72 -17.53
C ALA A 10 34.50 -32.88 -18.79
N GLY A 11 33.23 -32.78 -19.19
CA GLY A 11 32.84 -31.79 -20.18
C GLY A 11 33.24 -30.40 -19.66
N PRO A 12 33.71 -29.48 -20.51
CA PRO A 12 34.02 -28.13 -20.07
C PRO A 12 32.72 -27.48 -19.57
N SER A 13 32.57 -27.38 -18.25
CA SER A 13 31.55 -26.54 -17.64
C SER A 13 31.93 -25.09 -17.90
N SER A 14 31.55 -24.61 -19.09
CA SER A 14 31.59 -23.19 -19.45
C SER A 14 30.60 -22.46 -18.55
N SER A 15 31.06 -22.07 -17.36
CA SER A 15 30.31 -21.23 -16.44
C SER A 15 30.46 -19.79 -16.90
N ALA A 16 29.59 -19.35 -17.80
CA ALA A 16 29.47 -17.94 -18.14
C ALA A 16 29.30 -17.11 -16.86
N PRO A 17 30.00 -15.99 -16.69
CA PRO A 17 29.88 -15.18 -15.47
C PRO A 17 28.44 -14.69 -15.34
N ARG A 18 27.72 -15.14 -14.30
CA ARG A 18 26.40 -14.61 -13.97
C ARG A 18 26.55 -13.13 -13.63
N LYS A 19 26.11 -12.27 -14.55
CA LYS A 19 26.03 -10.83 -14.35
C LYS A 19 25.02 -10.56 -13.24
N SER A 20 25.54 -10.44 -12.02
CA SER A 20 24.78 -10.14 -10.81
C SER A 20 24.45 -8.65 -10.85
N TYR A 21 23.21 -8.31 -11.15
CA TYR A 21 22.75 -6.92 -11.11
C TYR A 21 22.37 -6.58 -9.67
N SER A 22 23.30 -5.98 -8.92
CA SER A 22 22.99 -5.36 -7.64
C SER A 22 22.28 -4.03 -7.88
N ILE A 23 20.96 -4.08 -8.03
CA ILE A 23 20.12 -2.88 -8.04
C ILE A 23 20.16 -2.26 -6.63
N THR A 24 21.02 -1.25 -6.46
CA THR A 24 21.00 -0.36 -5.30
C THR A 24 19.85 0.61 -5.51
N VAL A 25 18.69 0.29 -4.93
CA VAL A 25 17.56 1.21 -4.93
C VAL A 25 17.75 2.24 -3.81
N PRO A 26 17.67 3.55 -4.09
CA PRO A 26 17.81 4.56 -3.06
C PRO A 26 16.77 4.39 -1.95
N PRO A 27 17.16 4.47 -0.66
CA PRO A 27 16.23 4.25 0.45
C PRO A 27 15.04 5.21 0.45
N ARG A 28 15.22 6.43 -0.08
CA ARG A 28 14.16 7.45 -0.23
C ARG A 28 12.96 6.96 -1.04
N MET A 29 13.17 6.03 -1.99
CA MET A 29 12.12 5.51 -2.87
C MET A 29 11.08 4.70 -2.12
N TYR A 30 11.44 4.05 -1.01
CA TYR A 30 10.51 3.22 -0.24
C TYR A 30 10.16 3.81 1.13
N THR A 31 11.02 4.61 1.76
CA THR A 31 10.74 5.17 3.08
C THR A 31 9.61 6.20 3.06
N VAL A 32 9.58 7.07 2.04
CA VAL A 32 8.58 8.14 1.93
C VAL A 32 7.18 7.58 1.63
N PRO A 33 6.99 6.69 0.62
CA PRO A 33 5.67 6.13 0.36
C PRO A 33 5.19 5.23 1.49
N LEU A 34 6.09 4.51 2.16
CA LEU A 34 5.73 3.68 3.32
C LEU A 34 5.23 4.55 4.48
N GLY A 35 5.92 5.64 4.80
CA GLY A 35 5.50 6.58 5.84
C GLY A 35 4.14 7.20 5.53
N ALA A 36 3.93 7.64 4.29
CA ALA A 36 2.66 8.20 3.84
C ALA A 36 1.53 7.16 3.86
N ALA A 37 1.80 5.91 3.49
CA ALA A 37 0.85 4.80 3.55
C ALA A 37 0.40 4.53 4.99
N LEU A 38 1.33 4.55 5.96
CA LEU A 38 1.01 4.34 7.37
C LEU A 38 0.14 5.47 7.93
N LEU A 39 0.50 6.73 7.64
CA LEU A 39 -0.31 7.88 8.05
C LEU A 39 -1.72 7.84 7.42
N GLY A 40 -1.79 7.51 6.13
CA GLY A 40 -3.05 7.31 5.42
C GLY A 40 -3.88 6.18 6.00
N ALA A 41 -3.25 5.07 6.37
CA ALA A 41 -3.91 3.94 7.00
C ALA A 41 -4.52 4.34 8.34
N VAL A 42 -3.82 5.09 9.19
CA VAL A 42 -4.34 5.58 10.48
C VAL A 42 -5.58 6.47 10.26
N VAL A 43 -5.51 7.40 9.31
CA VAL A 43 -6.64 8.27 8.97
C VAL A 43 -7.82 7.44 8.46
N GLY A 44 -7.56 6.49 7.56
CA GLY A 44 -8.57 5.59 7.00
C GLY A 44 -9.24 4.70 8.04
N VAL A 45 -8.48 4.13 8.98
CA VAL A 45 -9.00 3.35 10.10
C VAL A 45 -9.92 4.21 10.96
N SER A 46 -9.50 5.43 11.32
CA SER A 46 -10.30 6.30 12.19
C SER A 46 -11.66 6.66 11.57
N ARG A 47 -11.70 6.92 10.27
CA ARG A 47 -12.92 7.24 9.53
C ARG A 47 -13.80 6.00 9.32
N GLY A 48 -13.19 4.89 8.91
CA GLY A 48 -13.88 3.63 8.63
C GLY A 48 -14.51 3.00 9.87
N THR A 49 -13.81 3.02 11.01
CA THR A 49 -14.32 2.50 12.28
C THR A 49 -15.51 3.30 12.79
N ARG A 50 -15.43 4.65 12.75
CA ARG A 50 -16.53 5.54 13.15
C ARG A 50 -17.79 5.29 12.32
N LEU A 51 -17.67 5.27 10.99
CA LEU A 51 -18.81 5.08 10.10
C LEU A 51 -19.47 3.69 10.29
N ALA A 52 -18.66 2.63 10.38
CA ALA A 52 -19.18 1.28 10.63
C ALA A 52 -19.87 1.17 12.01
N SER A 53 -19.32 1.84 13.03
CA SER A 53 -19.89 1.85 14.38
C SER A 53 -21.26 2.56 14.42
N LEU A 54 -21.37 3.74 13.80
CA LEU A 54 -22.61 4.51 13.75
C LEU A 54 -23.67 3.78 12.96
N ARG A 55 -23.31 3.15 11.84
CA ARG A 55 -24.22 2.33 11.04
C ARG A 55 -24.76 1.15 11.83
N PHE A 56 -23.89 0.44 12.56
CA PHE A 56 -24.33 -0.67 13.41
C PHE A 56 -25.25 -0.21 14.55
N LEU A 57 -24.98 0.96 15.14
CA LEU A 57 -25.84 1.55 16.17
C LEU A 57 -27.20 1.96 15.60
N ALA A 58 -27.24 2.58 14.42
CA ALA A 58 -28.49 2.93 13.74
C ALA A 58 -29.32 1.68 13.42
N GLU A 59 -28.69 0.61 12.91
CA GLU A 59 -29.37 -0.65 12.61
C GLU A 59 -29.88 -1.37 13.87
N ASN A 60 -29.20 -1.24 15.01
CA ASN A 60 -29.51 -1.99 16.24
C ASN A 60 -30.08 -1.13 17.39
N ALA A 61 -30.44 0.13 17.15
CA ALA A 61 -30.97 1.01 18.19
C ALA A 61 -32.22 0.42 18.88
N HIS A 62 -32.98 -0.41 18.16
CA HIS A 62 -34.20 -1.07 18.65
C HIS A 62 -33.97 -2.45 19.30
N ARG A 63 -32.76 -3.03 19.20
CA ARG A 63 -32.44 -4.37 19.76
C ARG A 63 -31.40 -4.25 20.88
N THR A 64 -31.81 -3.72 22.02
CA THR A 64 -30.95 -3.68 23.21
C THR A 64 -30.85 -5.08 23.84
N PRO A 65 -29.65 -5.60 24.14
CA PRO A 65 -29.49 -6.93 24.72
C PRO A 65 -30.01 -6.97 26.15
N THR A 66 -30.96 -7.87 26.44
CA THR A 66 -31.54 -8.08 27.78
C THR A 66 -30.95 -9.29 28.51
N THR A 67 -30.26 -10.18 27.80
CA THR A 67 -29.63 -11.40 28.35
C THR A 67 -28.11 -11.31 28.31
N GLN A 68 -27.42 -11.92 29.30
CA GLN A 68 -25.94 -11.95 29.34
C GLN A 68 -25.32 -12.57 28.08
N LYS A 69 -25.91 -13.66 27.57
CA LYS A 69 -25.47 -14.31 26.34
C LYS A 69 -25.64 -13.39 25.11
N GLY A 70 -26.74 -12.63 25.05
CA GLY A 70 -26.99 -11.65 23.99
C GLY A 70 -25.98 -10.50 23.98
N TRP A 71 -25.55 -10.04 25.16
CA TRP A 71 -24.54 -8.98 25.29
C TRP A 71 -23.21 -9.35 24.62
N TYR A 72 -22.75 -10.60 24.79
CA TYR A 72 -21.52 -11.09 24.16
C TYR A 72 -21.63 -11.16 22.64
N TYR A 73 -22.71 -11.74 22.11
CA TYR A 73 -22.90 -11.84 20.66
C TYR A 73 -23.05 -10.47 20.00
N TYR A 74 -23.66 -9.51 20.69
CA TYR A 74 -23.76 -8.12 20.23
C TYR A 74 -22.37 -7.49 20.06
N HIS A 75 -21.51 -7.57 21.08
CA HIS A 75 -20.17 -7.00 21.04
C HIS A 75 -19.26 -7.69 20.03
N LYS A 76 -19.33 -9.01 19.93
CA LYS A 76 -18.59 -9.80 18.93
C LYS A 76 -18.95 -9.33 17.51
N THR A 77 -20.25 -9.22 17.20
CA THR A 77 -20.73 -8.78 15.87
C THR A 77 -20.33 -7.34 15.57
N LYS A 78 -20.46 -6.44 16.56
CA LYS A 78 -20.02 -5.04 16.44
C LYS A 78 -18.53 -4.96 16.10
N ASN A 79 -17.69 -5.71 16.81
CA ASN A 79 -16.25 -5.67 16.61
C ASN A 79 -15.84 -6.11 15.20
N TYR A 80 -16.43 -7.18 14.66
CA TYR A 80 -16.13 -7.62 13.29
C TYR A 80 -16.49 -6.56 12.24
N ARG A 81 -17.66 -5.93 12.36
CA ARG A 81 -18.07 -4.89 11.41
C ARG A 81 -17.18 -3.65 11.50
N VAL A 82 -16.80 -3.26 12.71
CA VAL A 82 -15.91 -2.12 12.95
C VAL A 82 -14.49 -2.39 12.44
N ILE A 83 -13.93 -3.58 12.69
CA ILE A 83 -12.61 -3.98 12.17
C ILE A 83 -12.62 -4.02 10.64
N LEU A 84 -13.66 -4.60 10.02
CA LEU A 84 -13.77 -4.66 8.56
C LEU A 84 -13.88 -3.25 7.95
N GLY A 85 -14.67 -2.37 8.56
CA GLY A 85 -14.79 -0.96 8.16
C GLY A 85 -13.47 -0.20 8.30
N GLY A 86 -12.75 -0.43 9.41
CA GLY A 86 -11.42 0.13 9.65
C GLY A 86 -10.40 -0.34 8.62
N LEU A 87 -10.33 -1.65 8.36
CA LEU A 87 -9.39 -2.22 7.39
C LEU A 87 -9.65 -1.73 5.96
N ARG A 88 -10.93 -1.66 5.56
CA ARG A 88 -11.31 -1.14 4.23
C ARG A 88 -10.96 0.35 4.09
N GLY A 89 -11.15 1.14 5.15
CA GLY A 89 -10.71 2.53 5.20
C GLY A 89 -9.19 2.65 5.12
N ALA A 90 -8.45 1.78 5.82
CA ALA A 90 -6.98 1.78 5.85
C ALA A 90 -6.38 1.52 4.47
N VAL A 91 -6.87 0.49 3.78
CA VAL A 91 -6.40 0.13 2.43
C VAL A 91 -6.71 1.25 1.44
N ARG A 92 -7.89 1.87 1.53
CA ARG A 92 -8.29 2.96 0.64
C ARG A 92 -7.40 4.20 0.84
N ASP A 93 -7.39 4.76 2.06
CA ASP A 93 -6.71 6.04 2.32
C ASP A 93 -5.19 5.85 2.33
N GLY A 94 -4.69 4.72 2.83
CA GLY A 94 -3.27 4.36 2.80
C GLY A 94 -2.76 4.09 1.39
N GLY A 95 -3.51 3.34 0.57
CA GLY A 95 -3.17 3.10 -0.83
C GLY A 95 -3.15 4.38 -1.66
N TYR A 96 -4.12 5.27 -1.44
CA TYR A 96 -4.21 6.58 -2.10
C TYR A 96 -2.99 7.47 -1.79
N LEU A 97 -2.59 7.57 -0.53
CA LEU A 97 -1.40 8.35 -0.14
C LEU A 97 -0.10 7.69 -0.62
N ALA A 98 -0.03 6.36 -0.64
CA ALA A 98 1.11 5.63 -1.17
C ALA A 98 1.30 5.89 -2.68
N THR A 99 0.24 5.86 -3.48
CA THR A 99 0.34 6.12 -4.92
C THR A 99 0.74 7.57 -5.21
N ILE A 100 0.19 8.53 -4.45
CA ILE A 100 0.54 9.95 -4.62
C ILE A 100 2.02 10.20 -4.34
N THR A 101 2.50 9.69 -3.21
CA THR A 101 3.89 9.91 -2.79
C THR A 101 4.88 9.11 -3.63
N LEU A 102 4.50 7.93 -4.11
CA LEU A 102 5.31 7.19 -5.09
C LEU A 102 5.44 7.98 -6.39
N GLY A 103 4.34 8.54 -6.90
CA GLY A 103 4.36 9.41 -8.09
C GLY A 103 5.20 10.66 -7.88
N TRP A 104 5.14 11.29 -6.70
CA TRP A 104 6.03 12.39 -6.32
C TRP A 104 7.50 12.00 -6.47
N VAL A 105 7.91 10.93 -5.78
CA VAL A 105 9.32 10.52 -5.74
C VAL A 105 9.79 10.10 -7.13
N ALA A 106 8.95 9.43 -7.91
CA ALA A 106 9.26 9.07 -9.30
C ALA A 106 9.51 10.30 -10.18
N LEU A 107 8.67 11.34 -10.05
CA LEU A 107 8.84 12.60 -10.79
C LEU A 107 10.11 13.34 -10.35
N GLU A 108 10.35 13.48 -9.05
CA GLU A 108 11.55 14.12 -8.49
C GLU A 108 12.82 13.43 -9.02
N THR A 109 12.91 12.12 -8.88
CA THR A 109 14.07 11.33 -9.33
C THR A 109 14.24 11.40 -10.86
N GLY A 110 13.13 11.46 -11.62
CA GLY A 110 13.16 11.61 -13.07
C GLY A 110 13.68 12.98 -13.53
N LEU A 111 13.22 14.06 -12.89
CA LEU A 111 13.68 15.43 -13.17
C LEU A 111 15.15 15.64 -12.77
N GLU A 112 15.58 15.02 -11.67
CA GLU A 112 16.99 14.99 -11.27
C GLU A 112 17.85 14.26 -12.30
N ALA A 113 17.38 13.12 -12.85
CA ALA A 113 18.11 12.37 -13.88
C ALA A 113 18.26 13.13 -15.21
N VAL A 114 17.33 14.04 -15.53
CA VAL A 114 17.39 14.92 -16.72
C VAL A 114 18.32 16.13 -16.49
N GLY A 115 18.82 16.34 -15.27
CA GLY A 115 19.73 17.43 -14.92
C GLY A 115 19.02 18.75 -14.57
N TRP A 116 17.72 18.71 -14.33
CA TRP A 116 16.89 19.88 -13.98
C TRP A 116 16.62 19.97 -12.47
N GLY A 117 17.65 19.74 -11.64
CA GLY A 117 17.53 19.69 -10.18
C GLY A 117 16.95 20.97 -9.54
N ALA A 118 17.22 22.15 -10.11
CA ALA A 118 16.73 23.43 -9.57
C ALA A 118 15.20 23.61 -9.68
N VAL A 119 14.58 22.99 -10.68
CA VAL A 119 13.11 23.02 -10.90
C VAL A 119 12.45 21.69 -10.59
N ALA A 120 13.22 20.67 -10.18
CA ALA A 120 12.69 19.34 -9.88
C ALA A 120 11.61 19.38 -8.79
N MET A 121 11.79 20.21 -7.76
CA MET A 121 10.82 20.37 -6.67
C MET A 121 9.50 21.01 -7.15
N THR A 122 9.57 22.06 -7.96
CA THR A 122 8.37 22.77 -8.46
C THR A 122 7.67 21.96 -9.55
N GLY A 123 8.43 21.25 -10.39
CA GLY A 123 7.93 20.31 -11.38
C GLY A 123 7.23 19.10 -10.74
N ALA A 124 7.82 18.52 -9.69
CA ALA A 124 7.17 17.47 -8.90
C ALA A 124 5.91 17.99 -8.18
N GLY A 125 5.93 19.25 -7.70
CA GLY A 125 4.78 20.01 -7.20
C GLY A 125 3.60 20.00 -8.15
N LEU A 126 3.82 20.52 -9.35
CA LEU A 126 2.78 20.62 -10.37
C LEU A 126 2.36 19.24 -10.90
N GLY A 127 3.31 18.31 -11.03
CA GLY A 127 3.04 16.95 -11.50
C GLY A 127 2.17 16.16 -10.53
N THR A 128 2.40 16.28 -9.21
CA THR A 128 1.54 15.64 -8.22
C THR A 128 0.17 16.30 -8.09
N ALA A 129 0.06 17.61 -8.30
CA ALA A 129 -1.24 18.27 -8.39
C ALA A 129 -2.05 17.75 -9.60
N GLY A 130 -1.41 17.61 -10.77
CA GLY A 130 -2.04 17.00 -11.94
C GLY A 130 -2.47 15.54 -11.69
N MET A 131 -1.59 14.76 -11.05
CA MET A 131 -1.90 13.38 -10.68
C MET A 131 -3.06 13.30 -9.68
N PHE A 132 -3.11 14.21 -8.70
CA PHE A 132 -4.21 14.32 -7.75
C PHE A 132 -5.54 14.64 -8.43
N CYS A 133 -5.54 15.55 -9.42
CA CYS A 133 -6.74 15.89 -10.19
C CYS A 133 -7.27 14.68 -10.97
N VAL A 134 -6.41 13.97 -11.70
CA VAL A 134 -6.81 12.77 -12.46
C VAL A 134 -7.33 11.68 -11.52
N LEU A 135 -6.68 11.49 -10.38
CA LEU A 135 -7.08 10.47 -9.40
C LEU A 135 -8.42 10.81 -8.74
N CYS A 136 -8.65 12.08 -8.39
CA CYS A 136 -9.93 12.56 -7.86
C CYS A 136 -11.05 12.47 -8.89
N GLU A 137 -10.79 12.81 -10.15
CA GLU A 137 -11.76 12.67 -11.23
C GLU A 137 -12.12 11.20 -11.44
N TRP A 138 -11.12 10.31 -11.48
CA TRP A 138 -11.33 8.87 -11.61
C TRP A 138 -12.16 8.30 -10.45
N ILE A 139 -11.86 8.71 -9.22
CA ILE A 139 -12.64 8.33 -8.04
C ILE A 139 -14.07 8.86 -8.13
N SER A 140 -14.27 10.13 -8.50
CA SER A 140 -15.59 10.71 -8.69
C SER A 140 -16.40 9.98 -9.77
N ARG A 141 -15.75 9.58 -10.87
CA ARG A 141 -16.38 8.86 -11.98
C ARG A 141 -16.72 7.42 -11.64
N SER A 142 -15.97 6.81 -10.73
CA SER A 142 -16.21 5.43 -10.29
C SER A 142 -17.51 5.28 -9.50
N GLY A 143 -18.20 6.37 -9.14
CA GLY A 143 -19.48 6.33 -8.43
C GLY A 143 -19.37 5.88 -6.98
N TRP A 144 -18.16 5.89 -6.41
CA TRP A 144 -17.90 5.61 -5.00
C TRP A 144 -17.97 6.91 -4.19
N CYS A 145 -19.16 7.53 -4.18
CA CYS A 145 -19.60 8.52 -3.20
C CYS A 145 -20.98 8.09 -2.69
#